data_AF-A0A1H3FAA7-F1
#
_entry.id   AF-A0A1H3FAA7-F1
#
_cell.length_a   1.000
_cell.length_b   1.000
_cell.length_c   1.000
_cell.angle_alpha   90.00
_cell.angle_beta   90.00
_cell.angle_gamma   90.00
#
_symmetry.space_group_name_H-M   'P 1'
#
loop_
_entity.id
_entity.type
_entity.pdbx_description
1 polymer ?
#
loop_
_entity_poly.entity_id
_entity_poly.type
_entity_poly.pdbx_seq_one_letter_code
_entity_poly.pdbx_strand_id
1 'polypeptide(L)'
;MRRLDIDLTSYSASERTFVDLFEIYGRESLITEFLLGLEREDATVKAFKEFAGIQKDPFANREVFLASLHVTTNNDFCETLKRKGLLNLQSALIEDTPLKVFFQEHGITVDPNRAELTHQGKTYKLNPLSRYATGEGEEWHIQQVSFKLYRDEPVWGFVCSNNVFGYGGHVDKRPEFLKDVGDLVGIPEMVNQWEEQTSTYILKFSLPNRKYDYPKELEFLGDLVVKTVYDYLIHGGPRENVISYLPIGEKVRSHEIVFYYTVDEFNRYLDS
;
A
#
# COMPACT_ATOMS: atom_id res chain seq x y z
N MET A 1 0.65 -11.41 25.58
CA MET A 1 1.45 -11.08 24.38
C MET A 1 1.38 -9.57 24.22
N ARG A 2 2.52 -8.87 24.12
CA ARG A 2 2.58 -7.40 24.01
C ARG A 2 2.46 -6.99 22.54
N ARG A 3 1.68 -5.96 22.22
CA ARG A 3 1.64 -5.43 20.84
C ARG A 3 2.94 -4.68 20.51
N LEU A 4 3.48 -4.91 19.32
CA LEU A 4 4.58 -4.16 18.73
C LEU A 4 4.13 -3.63 17.38
N ASP A 5 4.05 -2.30 17.24
CA ASP A 5 3.75 -1.64 15.98
C ASP A 5 5.06 -1.30 15.28
N ILE A 6 5.27 -1.88 14.10
CA ILE A 6 6.35 -1.52 13.19
C ILE A 6 5.81 -0.46 12.24
N ASP A 7 6.34 0.74 12.37
CA ASP A 7 5.93 1.90 11.58
C ASP A 7 7.14 2.59 10.99
N LEU A 8 7.36 2.35 9.69
CA LEU A 8 8.54 2.80 8.95
C LEU A 8 8.19 3.90 7.93
N THR A 9 7.07 4.57 8.16
CA THR A 9 6.44 5.50 7.20
C THR A 9 6.97 6.93 7.30
N SER A 10 7.76 7.25 8.33
CA SER A 10 8.51 8.50 8.51
C SER A 10 9.75 8.23 9.38
N TYR A 11 10.68 9.19 9.44
CA TYR A 11 11.87 9.06 10.30
C TYR A 11 11.48 8.90 11.77
N SER A 12 10.66 9.81 12.29
CA SER A 12 10.21 9.81 13.69
C SER A 12 9.43 8.55 14.06
N ALA A 13 8.67 7.97 13.13
CA ALA A 13 8.01 6.68 13.36
C ALA A 13 9.02 5.51 13.36
N SER A 14 10.00 5.54 12.45
CA SER A 14 11.02 4.50 12.33
C SER A 14 11.94 4.46 13.55
N GLU A 15 12.38 5.62 14.04
CA GLU A 15 13.19 5.75 15.25
C GLU A 15 12.44 5.21 16.48
N ARG A 16 11.16 5.60 16.66
CA ARG A 16 10.32 5.05 17.73
C ARG A 16 10.17 3.54 17.63
N THR A 17 9.94 3.03 16.43
CA THR A 17 9.86 1.57 16.17
C THR A 17 11.16 0.88 16.59
N PHE A 18 12.32 1.45 16.25
CA PHE A 18 13.63 0.92 16.65
C PHE A 18 13.75 0.87 18.18
N VAL A 19 13.42 1.97 18.87
CA VAL A 19 13.46 2.05 20.33
C VAL A 19 12.54 1.02 20.98
N ASP A 20 11.31 0.89 20.48
CA ASP A 20 10.31 -0.07 20.96
C ASP A 20 10.73 -1.52 20.73
N LEU A 21 11.30 -1.82 19.56
CA LEU A 21 11.77 -3.15 19.17
C LEU A 21 12.86 -3.64 20.13
N PHE A 22 13.84 -2.78 20.44
CA PHE A 22 14.99 -3.15 21.28
C PHE A 22 14.83 -2.79 22.77
N GLU A 23 13.72 -2.15 23.16
CA GLU A 23 13.45 -1.71 24.55
C GLU A 23 14.57 -0.82 25.11
N ILE A 24 15.11 0.09 24.29
CA ILE A 24 16.25 0.98 24.63
C ILE A 24 15.82 2.39 25.07
N TYR A 25 14.63 2.55 25.65
CA TYR A 25 14.11 3.84 26.12
C TYR A 25 15.11 4.58 27.03
N GLY A 26 15.36 5.86 26.76
CA GLY A 26 16.35 6.70 27.44
C GLY A 26 17.80 6.44 27.01
N ARG A 27 18.03 5.57 26.03
CA ARG A 27 19.34 5.23 25.44
C ARG A 27 19.29 5.32 23.91
N GLU A 28 18.51 6.23 23.39
CA GLU A 28 18.28 6.43 21.95
C GLU A 28 19.57 6.80 21.20
N SER A 29 20.57 7.40 21.88
CA SER A 29 21.87 7.71 21.28
C SER A 29 22.60 6.48 20.73
N LEU A 30 22.32 5.29 21.26
CA LEU A 30 22.88 4.02 20.78
C LEU A 30 22.57 3.76 19.31
N ILE A 31 21.46 4.29 18.78
CA ILE A 31 21.09 4.16 17.37
C ILE A 31 22.17 4.84 16.52
N THR A 32 22.43 6.12 16.77
CA THR A 32 23.43 6.88 16.02
C THR A 32 24.84 6.34 16.26
N GLU A 33 25.19 5.99 17.51
CA GLU A 33 26.49 5.40 17.84
C GLU A 33 26.76 4.09 17.08
N PHE A 34 25.73 3.26 16.88
CA PHE A 34 25.84 2.01 16.14
C PHE A 34 25.96 2.24 14.62
N LEU A 35 25.13 3.14 14.08
CA LEU A 35 25.00 3.33 12.63
C LEU A 35 26.11 4.21 12.04
N LEU A 36 26.77 5.04 12.85
CA LEU A 36 27.87 5.89 12.39
C LEU A 36 29.07 5.05 11.91
N GLY A 37 29.40 5.20 10.63
CA GLY A 37 30.54 4.51 10.01
C GLY A 37 30.30 3.04 9.69
N LEU A 38 29.05 2.56 9.83
CA LEU A 38 28.62 1.24 9.38
C LEU A 38 28.15 1.31 7.92
N GLU A 39 28.42 0.27 7.14
CA GLU A 39 27.77 0.13 5.83
C GLU A 39 26.33 -0.38 6.01
N ARG A 40 25.43 0.03 5.10
CA ARG A 40 23.99 -0.28 5.21
C ARG A 40 23.72 -1.79 5.30
N GLU A 41 24.47 -2.58 4.56
CA GLU A 41 24.31 -4.02 4.46
C GLU A 41 24.63 -4.72 5.78
N ASP A 42 25.51 -4.13 6.60
CA ASP A 42 25.91 -4.62 7.91
C ASP A 42 24.94 -4.18 9.03
N ALA A 43 24.09 -3.19 8.75
CA ALA A 43 23.07 -2.68 9.67
C ALA A 43 21.92 -3.69 9.83
N THR A 44 22.14 -4.70 10.67
CA THR A 44 21.21 -5.80 10.93
C THR A 44 20.70 -5.82 12.37
N VAL A 45 19.55 -6.46 12.59
CA VAL A 45 19.00 -6.69 13.94
C VAL A 45 20.00 -7.43 14.83
N LYS A 46 20.75 -8.37 14.25
CA LYS A 46 21.78 -9.15 14.96
C LYS A 46 22.97 -8.26 15.35
N ALA A 47 23.50 -7.48 14.41
CA ALA A 47 24.64 -6.60 14.68
C ALA A 47 24.30 -5.56 15.75
N PHE A 48 23.10 -4.96 15.71
CA PHE A 48 22.68 -4.02 16.75
C PHE A 48 22.56 -4.70 18.12
N LYS A 49 21.99 -5.91 18.18
CA LYS A 49 21.90 -6.67 19.44
C LYS A 49 23.27 -6.95 20.05
N GLU A 50 24.24 -7.34 19.23
CA GLU A 50 25.61 -7.59 19.67
C GLU A 50 26.27 -6.30 20.19
N PHE A 51 26.15 -5.19 19.44
CA PHE A 51 26.64 -3.88 19.85
C PHE A 51 26.04 -3.40 21.18
N ALA A 52 24.71 -3.50 21.33
CA ALA A 52 23.99 -3.02 22.50
C ALA A 52 23.97 -4.03 23.68
N GLY A 53 24.59 -5.21 23.53
CA GLY A 53 24.60 -6.26 24.55
C GLY A 53 23.21 -6.88 24.82
N ILE A 54 22.31 -6.87 23.84
CA ILE A 54 20.94 -7.37 23.97
C ILE A 54 20.88 -8.87 23.66
N GLN A 55 20.65 -9.67 24.71
CA GLN A 55 20.56 -11.13 24.57
C GLN A 55 19.16 -11.62 24.16
N LYS A 56 18.11 -10.93 24.63
CA LYS A 56 16.71 -11.29 24.38
C LYS A 56 16.36 -11.14 22.89
N ASP A 57 15.52 -12.03 22.37
CA ASP A 57 14.88 -11.85 21.06
C ASP A 57 13.90 -10.66 21.12
N PRO A 58 14.10 -9.61 20.30
CA PRO A 58 13.28 -8.41 20.32
C PRO A 58 11.80 -8.67 19.94
N PHE A 59 11.49 -9.81 19.30
CA PHE A 59 10.12 -10.19 18.94
C PHE A 59 9.47 -11.14 19.96
N ALA A 60 10.21 -11.65 20.94
CA ALA A 60 9.69 -12.65 21.87
C ALA A 60 8.46 -12.15 22.66
N ASN A 61 7.40 -12.96 22.68
CA ASN A 61 6.12 -12.68 23.34
C ASN A 61 5.39 -11.44 22.83
N ARG A 62 5.63 -11.05 21.57
CA ARG A 62 4.98 -9.90 20.93
C ARG A 62 4.10 -10.29 19.74
N GLU A 63 3.00 -9.57 19.58
CA GLU A 63 2.20 -9.60 18.36
C GLU A 63 2.63 -8.42 17.49
N VAL A 64 3.12 -8.71 16.30
CA VAL A 64 3.65 -7.70 15.40
C VAL A 64 2.54 -7.16 14.51
N PHE A 65 2.40 -5.84 14.51
CA PHE A 65 1.55 -5.09 13.61
C PHE A 65 2.45 -4.29 12.68
N LEU A 66 2.06 -4.19 11.41
CA LEU A 66 2.80 -3.45 10.40
C LEU A 66 1.94 -2.31 9.89
N ALA A 67 2.46 -1.10 10.02
CA ALA A 67 1.88 0.08 9.42
C ALA A 67 2.26 0.16 7.94
N SER A 68 1.27 0.47 7.11
CA SER A 68 1.46 0.65 5.67
C SER A 68 0.70 1.88 5.18
N LEU A 69 1.26 2.54 4.17
CA LEU A 69 0.63 3.66 3.46
C LEU A 69 -0.02 3.17 2.17
N HIS A 70 -1.23 3.62 1.86
CA HIS A 70 -1.87 3.35 0.58
C HIS A 70 -2.32 4.66 -0.07
N VAL A 71 -1.93 4.84 -1.32
CA VAL A 71 -2.35 5.99 -2.12
C VAL A 71 -3.63 5.65 -2.86
N THR A 72 -4.62 6.52 -2.78
CA THR A 72 -5.91 6.34 -3.45
C THR A 72 -6.48 7.67 -3.91
N THR A 73 -7.51 7.62 -4.75
CA THR A 73 -8.23 8.80 -5.24
C THR A 73 -9.72 8.62 -5.07
N ASN A 74 -10.42 9.67 -4.66
CA ASN A 74 -11.88 9.72 -4.57
C ASN A 74 -12.39 11.16 -4.64
N ASN A 75 -13.69 11.34 -4.85
CA ASN A 75 -14.38 12.63 -4.88
C ASN A 75 -15.34 12.81 -3.68
N ASP A 76 -15.26 11.93 -2.68
CA ASP A 76 -16.18 11.90 -1.54
C ASP A 76 -15.49 12.19 -0.20
N PHE A 77 -14.31 12.82 -0.22
CA PHE A 77 -13.54 13.19 0.96
C PHE A 77 -13.29 12.02 1.93
N CYS A 78 -13.03 10.84 1.36
CA CYS A 78 -12.86 9.57 2.06
C CYS A 78 -14.09 9.07 2.85
N GLU A 79 -15.30 9.62 2.64
CA GLU A 79 -16.50 9.20 3.40
C GLU A 79 -16.84 7.72 3.19
N THR A 80 -16.70 7.20 1.97
CA THR A 80 -16.85 5.77 1.70
C THR A 80 -15.80 4.94 2.42
N LEU A 81 -14.54 5.38 2.46
CA LEU A 81 -13.46 4.67 3.14
C LEU A 81 -13.65 4.66 4.67
N LYS A 82 -14.16 5.74 5.26
CA LYS A 82 -14.52 5.79 6.69
C LYS A 82 -15.66 4.83 7.03
N ARG A 83 -16.62 4.66 6.12
CA ARG A 83 -17.78 3.77 6.30
C ARG A 83 -17.43 2.30 6.06
N LYS A 84 -16.65 2.00 5.03
CA LYS A 84 -16.46 0.63 4.50
C LYS A 84 -15.05 0.07 4.68
N GLY A 85 -14.07 0.93 4.95
CA GLY A 85 -12.66 0.58 4.89
C GLY A 85 -12.09 0.61 3.47
N LEU A 86 -10.86 0.13 3.31
CA LEU A 86 -10.22 -0.01 2.00
C LEU A 86 -10.65 -1.34 1.37
N LEU A 87 -11.37 -1.21 0.26
CA LEU A 87 -11.94 -2.32 -0.49
C LEU A 87 -10.98 -2.77 -1.59
N ASN A 88 -11.05 -4.05 -1.94
CA ASN A 88 -10.45 -4.54 -3.17
C ASN A 88 -11.23 -4.05 -4.41
N LEU A 89 -10.62 -4.14 -5.59
CA LEU A 89 -11.19 -3.64 -6.84
C LEU A 89 -12.60 -4.20 -7.14
N GLN A 90 -12.80 -5.52 -6.97
CA GLN A 90 -14.10 -6.15 -7.21
C GLN A 90 -15.19 -5.56 -6.28
N SER A 91 -14.88 -5.43 -4.99
CA SER A 91 -15.80 -4.87 -4.01
C SER A 91 -16.05 -3.39 -4.30
N ALA A 92 -15.03 -2.63 -4.71
CA ALA A 92 -15.19 -1.24 -5.11
C ALA A 92 -16.14 -1.05 -6.30
N LEU A 93 -16.17 -2.00 -7.25
CA LEU A 93 -17.05 -1.95 -8.43
C LEU A 93 -18.48 -2.47 -8.15
N ILE A 94 -18.67 -3.33 -7.15
CA ILE A 94 -19.98 -3.90 -6.78
C ILE A 94 -20.71 -3.00 -5.78
N GLU A 95 -19.98 -2.48 -4.81
CA GLU A 95 -20.54 -1.71 -3.71
C GLU A 95 -20.78 -0.24 -4.08
N ASP A 96 -21.64 0.44 -3.32
CA ASP A 96 -21.82 1.89 -3.40
C ASP A 96 -20.51 2.62 -3.05
N THR A 97 -19.74 2.99 -4.08
CA THR A 97 -18.45 3.70 -4.00
C THR A 97 -18.34 4.73 -5.13
N PRO A 98 -17.47 5.75 -4.98
CA PRO A 98 -17.17 6.69 -6.06
C PRO A 98 -16.78 6.03 -7.40
N LEU A 99 -15.97 4.97 -7.35
CA LEU A 99 -15.51 4.29 -8.56
C LEU A 99 -16.68 3.63 -9.31
N LYS A 100 -17.59 2.96 -8.59
CA LYS A 100 -18.78 2.36 -9.20
C LYS A 100 -19.68 3.43 -9.83
N VAL A 101 -19.96 4.50 -9.10
CA VAL A 101 -20.81 5.60 -9.59
C VAL A 101 -20.22 6.18 -10.87
N PHE A 102 -18.92 6.44 -10.89
CA PHE A 102 -18.24 6.97 -12.07
C PHE A 102 -18.36 6.07 -13.31
N PHE A 103 -18.21 4.76 -13.14
CA PHE A 103 -18.40 3.80 -14.22
C PHE A 103 -19.85 3.82 -14.75
N GLN A 104 -20.82 3.91 -13.84
CA GLN A 104 -22.24 3.96 -14.20
C GLN A 104 -22.61 5.24 -14.97
N GLU A 105 -22.03 6.38 -14.60
CA GLU A 105 -22.19 7.66 -15.32
C GLU A 105 -21.68 7.57 -16.77
N HIS A 106 -20.68 6.72 -17.02
CA HIS A 106 -20.15 6.40 -18.35
C HIS A 106 -20.90 5.26 -19.06
N GLY A 107 -22.01 4.77 -18.50
CA GLY A 107 -22.77 3.66 -19.05
C GLY A 107 -22.01 2.33 -19.04
N ILE A 108 -21.01 2.19 -18.17
CA ILE A 108 -20.24 0.96 -17.96
C ILE A 108 -20.78 0.24 -16.72
N THR A 109 -21.00 -1.07 -16.86
CA THR A 109 -21.28 -1.95 -15.72
C THR A 109 -20.28 -3.09 -15.73
N VAL A 110 -19.63 -3.33 -14.58
CA VAL A 110 -18.74 -4.47 -14.39
C VAL A 110 -19.40 -5.42 -13.40
N ASP A 111 -19.57 -6.68 -13.78
CA ASP A 111 -20.05 -7.75 -12.91
C ASP A 111 -18.95 -8.80 -12.75
N PRO A 112 -18.16 -8.70 -11.66
CA PRO A 112 -17.10 -9.66 -11.37
C PRO A 112 -17.61 -11.10 -11.15
N ASN A 113 -18.86 -11.28 -10.70
CA ASN A 113 -19.41 -12.62 -10.44
C ASN A 113 -19.76 -13.35 -11.74
N ARG A 114 -20.22 -12.59 -12.74
CA ARG A 114 -20.55 -13.12 -14.08
C ARG A 114 -19.38 -13.07 -15.06
N ALA A 115 -18.26 -12.47 -14.66
CA ALA A 115 -17.14 -12.17 -15.52
C ALA A 115 -17.56 -11.42 -16.79
N GLU A 116 -18.34 -10.36 -16.59
CA GLU A 116 -18.89 -9.54 -17.66
C GLU A 116 -18.57 -8.06 -17.44
N LEU A 117 -18.23 -7.37 -18.51
CA LEU A 117 -18.25 -5.91 -18.60
C LEU A 117 -19.23 -5.53 -19.70
N THR A 118 -20.13 -4.58 -19.44
CA THR A 118 -21.12 -4.11 -20.41
C THR A 118 -20.97 -2.61 -20.63
N HIS A 119 -20.99 -2.19 -21.90
CA HIS A 119 -21.01 -0.78 -22.30
C HIS A 119 -21.85 -0.63 -23.58
N GLN A 120 -22.79 0.33 -23.58
CA GLN A 120 -23.66 0.63 -24.74
C GLN A 120 -24.34 -0.61 -25.37
N GLY A 121 -24.76 -1.57 -24.55
CA GLY A 121 -25.40 -2.81 -24.99
C GLY A 121 -24.45 -3.90 -25.50
N LYS A 122 -23.16 -3.61 -25.66
CA LYS A 122 -22.12 -4.62 -25.91
C LYS A 122 -21.68 -5.25 -24.60
N THR A 123 -21.52 -6.57 -24.58
CA THR A 123 -21.00 -7.32 -23.43
C THR A 123 -19.68 -7.98 -23.78
N TYR A 124 -18.66 -7.67 -23.00
CA TYR A 124 -17.32 -8.25 -23.06
C TYR A 124 -17.23 -9.37 -22.02
N LYS A 125 -16.85 -10.56 -22.47
CA LYS A 125 -16.64 -11.72 -21.60
C LYS A 125 -15.21 -11.68 -21.05
N LEU A 126 -15.08 -11.54 -19.75
CA LEU A 126 -13.81 -11.52 -19.05
C LEU A 126 -13.38 -12.95 -18.68
N ASN A 127 -12.09 -13.16 -18.50
CA ASN A 127 -11.51 -14.45 -18.14
C ASN A 127 -10.80 -14.40 -16.77
N PRO A 128 -11.40 -14.93 -15.69
CA PRO A 128 -10.76 -15.01 -14.38
C PRO A 128 -9.45 -15.81 -14.33
N LEU A 129 -9.18 -16.60 -15.37
CA LEU A 129 -7.94 -17.37 -15.53
C LEU A 129 -6.90 -16.66 -16.40
N SER A 130 -7.17 -15.43 -16.89
CA SER A 130 -6.20 -14.62 -17.62
C SER A 130 -4.94 -14.43 -16.79
N ARG A 131 -3.76 -14.69 -17.38
CA ARG A 131 -2.45 -14.57 -16.70
C ARG A 131 -1.62 -13.42 -17.23
N TYR A 132 -1.65 -13.21 -18.54
CA TYR A 132 -0.94 -12.14 -19.24
C TYR A 132 -1.73 -11.80 -20.50
N ALA A 133 -1.75 -10.52 -20.87
CA ALA A 133 -2.31 -10.14 -22.16
C ALA A 133 -1.35 -10.52 -23.28
N THR A 134 -1.86 -11.27 -24.24
CA THR A 134 -1.16 -11.75 -25.43
C THR A 134 -2.01 -11.38 -26.65
N GLY A 135 -1.37 -11.11 -27.79
CA GLY A 135 -2.05 -10.63 -28.99
C GLY A 135 -2.21 -9.11 -29.03
N GLU A 136 -3.15 -8.64 -29.86
CA GLU A 136 -3.39 -7.21 -30.13
C GLU A 136 -4.90 -6.93 -30.23
N GLY A 137 -5.29 -5.66 -30.13
CA GLY A 137 -6.68 -5.22 -30.29
C GLY A 137 -7.58 -5.59 -29.10
N GLU A 138 -8.87 -5.79 -29.38
CA GLU A 138 -9.90 -5.99 -28.34
C GLU A 138 -9.61 -7.16 -27.40
N GLU A 139 -9.10 -8.29 -27.92
CA GLU A 139 -8.77 -9.45 -27.10
C GLU A 139 -7.68 -9.13 -26.07
N TRP A 140 -6.67 -8.36 -26.48
CA TRP A 140 -5.61 -7.91 -25.58
C TRP A 140 -6.18 -7.04 -24.45
N HIS A 141 -7.07 -6.09 -24.78
CA HIS A 141 -7.71 -5.23 -23.78
C HIS A 141 -8.62 -6.02 -22.83
N ILE A 142 -9.38 -7.01 -23.33
CA ILE A 142 -10.17 -7.92 -22.49
C ILE A 142 -9.25 -8.69 -21.53
N GLN A 143 -8.10 -9.17 -22.00
CA GLN A 143 -7.15 -9.91 -21.18
C GLN A 143 -6.51 -9.03 -20.10
N GLN A 144 -6.21 -7.75 -20.39
CA GLN A 144 -5.72 -6.77 -19.42
C GLN A 144 -6.75 -6.49 -18.32
N VAL A 145 -7.98 -6.11 -18.71
CA VAL A 145 -9.08 -5.87 -17.76
C VAL A 145 -9.35 -7.11 -16.91
N SER A 146 -9.32 -8.30 -17.52
CA SER A 146 -9.48 -9.57 -16.81
C SER A 146 -8.34 -9.82 -15.81
N PHE A 147 -7.09 -9.60 -16.22
CA PHE A 147 -5.94 -9.77 -15.34
C PHE A 147 -6.05 -8.82 -14.13
N LYS A 148 -6.33 -7.53 -14.36
CA LYS A 148 -6.48 -6.56 -13.26
C LYS A 148 -7.63 -6.86 -12.31
N LEU A 149 -8.75 -7.34 -12.84
CA LEU A 149 -9.94 -7.60 -12.01
C LEU A 149 -9.82 -8.88 -11.15
N TYR A 150 -9.06 -9.89 -11.61
CA TYR A 150 -9.06 -11.22 -10.97
C TYR A 150 -7.69 -11.67 -10.44
N ARG A 151 -6.59 -11.03 -10.83
CA ARG A 151 -5.22 -11.49 -10.52
C ARG A 151 -4.32 -10.41 -9.98
N ASP A 152 -4.36 -9.22 -10.58
CA ASP A 152 -3.63 -8.06 -10.07
C ASP A 152 -4.20 -7.74 -8.68
N GLU A 153 -3.31 -7.76 -7.70
CA GLU A 153 -3.61 -7.95 -6.28
C GLU A 153 -4.54 -6.86 -5.70
N PRO A 154 -5.27 -7.18 -4.60
CA PRO A 154 -6.45 -6.42 -4.20
C PRO A 154 -6.14 -5.07 -3.52
N VAL A 155 -5.07 -4.99 -2.72
CA VAL A 155 -4.70 -3.84 -1.89
C VAL A 155 -3.19 -3.82 -1.64
N TRP A 156 -2.50 -2.79 -2.13
CA TRP A 156 -1.07 -2.57 -1.91
C TRP A 156 -0.84 -1.52 -0.81
N GLY A 157 0.20 -1.70 -0.01
CA GLY A 157 0.63 -0.70 0.95
C GLY A 157 2.14 -0.51 0.93
N PHE A 158 2.64 0.69 1.17
CA PHE A 158 4.05 0.97 1.36
C PHE A 158 4.38 0.89 2.84
N VAL A 159 5.17 -0.11 3.23
CA VAL A 159 5.72 -0.24 4.60
C VAL A 159 6.72 0.87 4.85
N CYS A 160 7.60 1.10 3.88
CA CYS A 160 8.46 2.26 3.80
C CYS A 160 8.63 2.66 2.32
N SER A 161 8.78 3.96 2.08
CA SER A 161 8.98 4.52 0.75
C SER A 161 9.59 5.91 0.88
N ASN A 162 10.49 6.25 -0.04
CA ASN A 162 10.99 7.63 -0.15
C ASN A 162 9.92 8.58 -0.69
N ASN A 163 9.08 8.09 -1.58
CA ASN A 163 8.04 8.87 -2.23
C ASN A 163 6.90 7.95 -2.70
N VAL A 164 5.82 7.92 -1.93
CA VAL A 164 4.62 7.13 -2.26
C VAL A 164 3.92 7.61 -3.53
N PHE A 165 4.13 8.87 -3.94
CA PHE A 165 3.60 9.44 -5.19
C PHE A 165 4.47 9.09 -6.41
N GLY A 166 5.73 8.74 -6.18
CA GLY A 166 6.68 8.41 -7.25
C GLY A 166 6.54 6.98 -7.78
N TYR A 167 5.61 6.20 -7.23
CA TYR A 167 5.32 4.87 -7.73
C TYR A 167 4.74 4.93 -9.15
N GLY A 168 5.15 3.99 -10.01
CA GLY A 168 4.72 3.95 -11.41
C GLY A 168 3.19 3.87 -11.55
N GLY A 169 2.70 4.13 -12.76
CA GLY A 169 1.27 3.94 -13.08
C GLY A 169 0.34 5.12 -12.75
N HIS A 170 0.86 6.20 -12.16
CA HIS A 170 0.08 7.38 -11.75
C HIS A 170 -1.04 7.03 -10.75
N VAL A 171 -0.74 6.13 -9.81
CA VAL A 171 -1.65 5.69 -8.75
C VAL A 171 -2.10 6.84 -7.84
N ASP A 172 -1.32 7.93 -7.81
CA ASP A 172 -1.64 9.19 -7.15
C ASP A 172 -2.78 9.95 -7.84
N LYS A 173 -3.06 9.68 -9.12
CA LYS A 173 -4.06 10.40 -9.91
C LYS A 173 -5.29 9.56 -10.25
N ARG A 174 -5.12 8.25 -10.41
CA ARG A 174 -6.20 7.36 -10.84
C ARG A 174 -5.92 5.90 -10.52
N PRO A 175 -6.97 5.07 -10.42
CA PRO A 175 -6.81 3.63 -10.51
C PRO A 175 -6.32 3.22 -11.92
N GLU A 176 -5.27 2.41 -12.02
CA GLU A 176 -4.78 1.91 -13.31
C GLU A 176 -5.87 1.17 -14.11
N PHE A 177 -6.74 0.45 -13.42
CA PHE A 177 -7.88 -0.27 -13.99
C PHE A 177 -8.78 0.63 -14.86
N LEU A 178 -8.88 1.91 -14.52
CA LEU A 178 -9.68 2.86 -15.27
C LEU A 178 -9.17 3.03 -16.70
N LYS A 179 -7.85 3.10 -16.87
CA LYS A 179 -7.22 3.21 -18.18
C LYS A 179 -7.52 1.99 -19.05
N ASP A 180 -7.37 0.78 -18.48
CA ASP A 180 -7.58 -0.45 -19.24
C ASP A 180 -9.03 -0.63 -19.69
N VAL A 181 -9.98 -0.21 -18.86
CA VAL A 181 -11.40 -0.18 -19.22
C VAL A 181 -11.66 0.88 -20.29
N GLY A 182 -11.15 2.10 -20.13
CA GLY A 182 -11.32 3.17 -21.11
C GLY A 182 -10.80 2.77 -22.50
N ASP A 183 -9.65 2.11 -22.55
CA ASP A 183 -9.08 1.57 -23.79
C ASP A 183 -9.96 0.46 -24.39
N LEU A 184 -10.49 -0.47 -23.57
CA LEU A 184 -11.37 -1.56 -24.01
C LEU A 184 -12.69 -1.05 -24.62
N VAL A 185 -13.28 -0.04 -24.01
CA VAL A 185 -14.61 0.46 -24.40
C VAL A 185 -14.56 1.67 -25.32
N GLY A 186 -13.36 2.16 -25.65
CA GLY A 186 -13.13 3.23 -26.61
C GLY A 186 -13.41 4.64 -26.08
N ILE A 187 -13.21 4.87 -24.77
CA ILE A 187 -13.35 6.18 -24.10
C ILE A 187 -12.14 6.48 -23.19
N PRO A 188 -10.92 6.59 -23.74
CA PRO A 188 -9.71 6.84 -22.94
C PRO A 188 -9.76 8.16 -22.14
N GLU A 189 -10.58 9.13 -22.55
CA GLU A 189 -10.78 10.41 -21.86
C GLU A 189 -11.37 10.29 -20.46
N MET A 190 -12.00 9.16 -20.11
CA MET A 190 -12.54 8.94 -18.77
C MET A 190 -11.45 9.03 -17.68
N VAL A 191 -10.20 8.74 -18.05
CA VAL A 191 -9.04 8.93 -17.18
C VAL A 191 -8.90 10.39 -16.76
N ASN A 192 -8.95 11.32 -17.71
CA ASN A 192 -8.79 12.75 -17.42
C ASN A 192 -9.97 13.26 -16.58
N GLN A 193 -11.19 12.81 -16.89
CA GLN A 193 -12.38 13.20 -16.14
C GLN A 193 -12.31 12.74 -14.67
N TRP A 194 -11.79 11.53 -14.41
CA TRP A 194 -11.54 11.08 -13.05
C TRP A 194 -10.54 11.98 -12.33
N GLU A 195 -9.42 12.32 -12.97
CA GLU A 195 -8.40 13.19 -12.40
C GLU A 195 -8.94 14.60 -12.10
N GLU A 196 -9.83 15.13 -12.94
CA GLU A 196 -10.40 16.48 -12.78
C GLU A 196 -11.40 16.58 -11.62
N GLN A 197 -12.05 15.48 -11.24
CA GLN A 197 -13.11 15.49 -10.22
C GLN A 197 -12.72 14.83 -8.90
N THR A 198 -11.56 14.16 -8.84
CA THR A 198 -11.10 13.46 -7.63
C THR A 198 -9.92 14.17 -6.98
N SER A 199 -9.65 13.81 -5.73
CA SER A 199 -8.48 14.23 -5.00
C SER A 199 -7.70 13.02 -4.51
N THR A 200 -6.38 13.19 -4.41
CA THR A 200 -5.46 12.18 -3.89
C THR A 200 -5.48 12.16 -2.37
N TYR A 201 -5.53 10.95 -1.82
CA TYR A 201 -5.44 10.69 -0.39
C TYR A 201 -4.41 9.62 -0.10
N ILE A 202 -3.79 9.72 1.08
CA ILE A 202 -2.86 8.74 1.62
C ILE A 202 -3.47 8.17 2.88
N LEU A 203 -3.77 6.89 2.84
CA LEU A 203 -4.29 6.14 3.98
C LEU A 203 -3.13 5.55 4.73
N LYS A 204 -3.12 5.66 6.05
CA LYS A 204 -2.23 4.87 6.90
C LYS A 204 -3.07 3.87 7.67
N PHE A 205 -2.73 2.60 7.58
CA PHE A 205 -3.39 1.53 8.32
C PHE A 205 -2.36 0.64 9.02
N SER A 206 -2.78 -0.05 10.07
CA SER A 206 -1.93 -0.98 10.82
C SER A 206 -2.66 -2.30 11.00
N LEU A 207 -2.02 -3.39 10.56
CA LEU A 207 -2.59 -4.74 10.57
C LEU A 207 -1.60 -5.73 11.19
N PRO A 208 -2.08 -6.84 11.78
CA PRO A 208 -1.20 -7.93 12.20
C PRO A 208 -0.35 -8.40 11.02
N ASN A 209 0.96 -8.58 11.21
CA ASN A 209 1.89 -8.98 10.14
C ASN A 209 1.45 -10.26 9.41
N ARG A 210 0.81 -11.19 10.14
CA ARG A 210 0.23 -12.44 9.61
C ARG A 210 -0.88 -12.27 8.57
N LYS A 211 -1.46 -11.07 8.41
CA LYS A 211 -2.44 -10.77 7.36
C LYS A 211 -1.78 -10.51 6.00
N TYR A 212 -0.50 -10.16 5.98
CA TYR A 212 0.20 -9.86 4.74
C TYR A 212 0.83 -11.11 4.14
N ASP A 213 0.90 -11.16 2.81
CA ASP A 213 1.68 -12.19 2.12
C ASP A 213 3.18 -11.92 2.23
N TYR A 214 3.57 -10.64 2.19
CA TYR A 214 4.92 -10.12 2.38
C TYR A 214 4.86 -8.67 2.88
N PRO A 215 5.85 -8.17 3.64
CA PRO A 215 6.87 -8.94 4.38
C PRO A 215 6.34 -9.44 5.74
N LYS A 216 6.66 -10.68 6.14
CA LYS A 216 6.14 -11.25 7.41
C LYS A 216 7.18 -11.97 8.28
N GLU A 217 8.34 -12.29 7.72
CA GLU A 217 9.47 -12.90 8.42
C GLU A 217 10.06 -11.93 9.44
N LEU A 218 10.12 -12.33 10.71
CA LEU A 218 10.50 -11.43 11.81
C LEU A 218 11.94 -10.93 11.72
N GLU A 219 12.88 -11.78 11.31
CA GLU A 219 14.28 -11.38 11.12
C GLU A 219 14.41 -10.33 10.01
N PHE A 220 13.72 -10.54 8.88
CA PHE A 220 13.64 -9.56 7.80
C PHE A 220 13.03 -8.24 8.29
N LEU A 221 11.92 -8.28 9.05
CA LEU A 221 11.31 -7.08 9.61
C LEU A 221 12.25 -6.34 10.56
N GLY A 222 13.03 -7.06 11.38
CA GLY A 222 14.04 -6.46 12.26
C GLY A 222 15.13 -5.76 11.47
N ASP A 223 15.68 -6.41 10.46
CA ASP A 223 16.67 -5.80 9.56
C ASP A 223 16.09 -4.60 8.81
N LEU A 224 14.83 -4.69 8.37
CA LEU A 224 14.13 -3.60 7.70
C LEU A 224 14.01 -2.37 8.61
N VAL A 225 13.69 -2.55 9.89
CA VAL A 225 13.67 -1.46 10.88
C VAL A 225 15.03 -0.78 10.99
N VAL A 226 16.09 -1.56 11.19
CA VAL A 226 17.46 -1.04 11.35
C VAL A 226 17.92 -0.30 10.09
N LYS A 227 17.74 -0.91 8.91
CA LYS A 227 18.14 -0.34 7.62
C LYS A 227 17.34 0.89 7.25
N THR A 228 16.05 0.94 7.59
CA THR A 228 15.22 2.11 7.30
C THR A 228 15.66 3.31 8.16
N VAL A 229 15.99 3.09 9.44
CA VAL A 229 16.54 4.15 10.29
C VAL A 229 17.91 4.62 9.79
N TYR A 230 18.78 3.68 9.38
CA TYR A 230 20.04 4.02 8.69
C TYR A 230 19.78 4.91 7.47
N ASP A 231 18.86 4.51 6.60
CA ASP A 231 18.55 5.22 5.36
C ASP A 231 18.06 6.65 5.64
N TYR A 232 17.20 6.85 6.64
CA TYR A 232 16.79 8.19 7.06
C TYR A 232 17.97 9.02 7.59
N LEU A 233 18.80 8.46 8.47
CA LEU A 233 19.92 9.20 9.09
C LEU A 233 20.99 9.60 8.09
N ILE A 234 21.31 8.73 7.13
CA ILE A 234 22.44 8.92 6.21
C ILE A 234 22.00 9.50 4.86
N HIS A 235 20.80 9.18 4.40
CA HIS A 235 20.32 9.53 3.06
C HIS A 235 19.08 10.44 3.06
N GLY A 236 18.48 10.74 4.23
CA GLY A 236 17.30 11.58 4.35
C GLY A 236 15.99 10.88 3.97
N GLY A 237 16.00 9.57 3.73
CA GLY A 237 14.81 8.78 3.38
C GLY A 237 15.14 7.34 3.02
N PRO A 238 14.15 6.42 3.02
CA PRO A 238 14.35 5.03 2.65
C PRO A 238 14.93 4.90 1.24
N ARG A 239 15.91 4.02 1.02
CA ARG A 239 16.51 3.86 -0.32
C ARG A 239 15.67 3.04 -1.29
N GLU A 240 14.80 2.20 -0.75
CA GLU A 240 13.97 1.26 -1.50
C GLU A 240 12.54 1.32 -1.01
N ASN A 241 11.60 1.05 -1.90
CA ASN A 241 10.21 0.87 -1.53
C ASN A 241 10.03 -0.57 -1.04
N VAL A 242 9.55 -0.74 0.18
CA VAL A 242 9.07 -2.03 0.65
C VAL A 242 7.56 -2.02 0.64
N ILE A 243 6.99 -2.89 -0.19
CA ILE A 243 5.55 -2.99 -0.41
C ILE A 243 5.02 -4.18 0.38
N SER A 244 3.88 -3.98 1.02
CA SER A 244 3.07 -5.00 1.66
C SER A 244 1.86 -5.34 0.79
N TYR A 245 1.54 -6.63 0.68
CA TYR A 245 0.43 -7.13 -0.10
C TYR A 245 -0.57 -7.86 0.78
N LEU A 246 -1.86 -7.53 0.62
CA LEU A 246 -2.93 -8.30 1.24
C LEU A 246 -3.42 -9.39 0.27
N PRO A 247 -3.62 -10.63 0.74
CA PRO A 247 -4.19 -11.71 -0.06
C PRO A 247 -5.54 -11.33 -0.68
N ILE A 248 -5.87 -11.93 -1.83
CA ILE A 248 -7.19 -11.79 -2.46
C ILE A 248 -8.31 -12.11 -1.46
N GLY A 249 -9.24 -11.18 -1.30
CA GLY A 249 -10.38 -11.29 -0.40
C GLY A 249 -10.16 -10.65 0.98
N GLU A 250 -8.91 -10.35 1.36
CA GLU A 250 -8.64 -9.51 2.53
C GLU A 250 -9.01 -8.05 2.24
N LYS A 251 -9.36 -7.33 3.31
CA LYS A 251 -9.73 -5.91 3.28
C LYS A 251 -9.23 -5.21 4.54
N VAL A 252 -8.92 -3.93 4.41
CA VAL A 252 -8.63 -3.08 5.56
C VAL A 252 -9.96 -2.52 6.06
N ARG A 253 -10.34 -2.85 7.29
CA ARG A 253 -11.57 -2.32 7.89
C ARG A 253 -11.38 -0.84 8.24
N SER A 254 -12.46 -0.08 8.30
CA SER A 254 -12.37 1.36 8.59
C SER A 254 -11.65 1.68 9.90
N HIS A 255 -11.85 0.89 10.96
CA HIS A 255 -11.16 1.07 12.25
C HIS A 255 -9.69 0.62 12.25
N GLU A 256 -9.23 -0.08 11.21
CA GLU A 256 -7.82 -0.45 11.03
C GLU A 256 -7.04 0.66 10.29
N ILE A 257 -7.75 1.60 9.65
CA ILE A 257 -7.19 2.82 9.08
C ILE A 257 -7.04 3.85 10.21
N VAL A 258 -5.80 4.21 10.50
CA VAL A 258 -5.45 5.11 11.60
C VAL A 258 -5.43 6.58 11.16
N PHE A 259 -5.10 6.85 9.90
CA PHE A 259 -5.08 8.20 9.35
C PHE A 259 -5.54 8.25 7.89
N TYR A 260 -6.14 9.39 7.54
CA TYR A 260 -6.52 9.78 6.19
C TYR A 260 -5.86 11.14 5.94
N TYR A 261 -4.86 11.18 5.09
CA TYR A 261 -4.15 12.41 4.78
C TYR A 261 -4.56 12.92 3.40
N THR A 262 -4.81 14.21 3.30
CA THR A 262 -4.56 14.94 2.05
C THR A 262 -3.06 14.96 1.73
N VAL A 263 -2.69 15.29 0.49
CA VAL A 263 -1.27 15.41 0.09
C VAL A 263 -0.52 16.41 0.99
N ASP A 264 -1.11 17.56 1.28
CA ASP A 264 -0.48 18.60 2.10
C ASP A 264 -0.33 18.20 3.58
N GLU A 265 -1.29 17.44 4.12
CA GLU A 265 -1.17 16.87 5.46
C GLU A 265 -0.09 15.78 5.51
N PHE A 266 0.00 14.95 4.47
CA PHE A 266 1.01 13.90 4.40
C PHE A 266 2.43 14.46 4.29
N ASN A 267 2.64 15.50 3.48
CA ASN A 267 3.95 16.15 3.39
C ASN A 267 4.40 16.73 4.75
N ARG A 268 3.48 17.37 5.49
CA ARG A 268 3.76 17.86 6.86
C ARG A 268 4.04 16.72 7.85
N TYR A 269 3.42 15.56 7.65
CA TYR A 269 3.68 14.37 8.46
C TYR A 269 5.08 13.77 8.20
N LEU A 270 5.59 13.85 6.97
CA LEU A 270 6.95 13.39 6.65
C LEU A 270 8.03 14.29 7.27
N ASP A 271 7.76 15.59 7.39
CA ASP A 271 8.66 16.57 8.00
C ASP A 271 8.71 16.51 9.54
N SER A 272 7.83 15.70 10.16
CA SER A 272 7.70 15.56 11.63
C SER A 272 8.38 14.32 12.18
#